data_AF-A0A2T0B080-F1
#
_entry.id   AF-A0A2T0B080-F1
#
_cell.length_a   1.000
_cell.length_b   1.000
_cell.length_c   1.000
_cell.angle_alpha   90.00
_cell.angle_beta   90.00
_cell.angle_gamma   90.00
#
_symmetry.space_group_name_H-M   'P 1'
#
loop_
_entity.id
_entity.type
_entity.pdbx_description
1 polymer ?
#
loop_
_entity_poly.entity_id
_entity_poly.type
_entity_poly.pdbx_seq_one_letter_code
_entity_poly.pdbx_strand_id
1 'polypeptide(L)'
;MKNTSCESLNGSFPKNDTIVLYNESEENNIQITYQCFDKREWGNLGSGLREIIYSNQYVPKDYTGDIFFIKSFVCNEEISYEATDIKDGKIKEYKFQRYSFNEKNNLLGKAYSDMSNILLENYKSANLHREMRYKSLYNKRRFGKIDLFFNNNNDLTNLIIDDNELLREGLVKNIMNHEAFLLKFQIID
;
A
#
# COMPACT_ATOMS: atom_id res chain seq x y z
N MET A 1 5.60 -34.69 -20.72
CA MET A 1 5.63 -33.59 -19.72
C MET A 1 5.61 -32.28 -20.48
N LYS A 2 4.53 -31.51 -20.35
CA LYS A 2 4.34 -30.21 -21.02
C LYS A 2 3.70 -29.23 -20.04
N ASN A 3 4.29 -28.04 -20.02
CA ASN A 3 3.80 -26.75 -19.51
C ASN A 3 3.41 -26.64 -18.04
N THR A 4 4.34 -26.04 -17.29
CA THR A 4 4.10 -25.03 -16.26
C THR A 4 3.09 -23.99 -16.74
N SER A 5 1.86 -24.06 -16.25
CA SER A 5 0.96 -22.91 -16.19
C SER A 5 0.44 -22.78 -14.76
N CYS A 6 1.10 -21.92 -13.97
CA CYS A 6 0.53 -21.36 -12.74
C CYS A 6 -0.53 -20.31 -13.11
N GLU A 7 -1.55 -20.72 -13.85
CA GLU A 7 -2.82 -20.02 -14.00
C GLU A 7 -3.77 -20.78 -13.05
N SER A 8 -4.46 -20.21 -12.05
CA SER A 8 -5.00 -18.87 -11.93
C SER A 8 -5.38 -18.57 -10.46
N LEU A 9 -4.70 -17.62 -9.83
CA LEU A 9 -5.32 -16.65 -8.91
C LEU A 9 -5.12 -15.20 -9.43
N ASN A 10 -4.52 -15.06 -10.61
CA ASN A 10 -4.31 -13.77 -11.29
C ASN A 10 -5.55 -13.43 -12.12
N GLY A 11 -6.48 -12.70 -11.52
CA GLY A 11 -7.66 -12.22 -12.22
C GLY A 11 -8.53 -11.28 -11.41
N SER A 12 -7.96 -10.25 -10.76
CA SER A 12 -8.72 -9.05 -10.33
C SER A 12 -7.91 -7.96 -9.61
N PHE A 13 -6.66 -8.19 -9.20
CA PHE A 13 -5.84 -7.12 -8.59
C PHE A 13 -5.27 -6.23 -9.71
N PRO A 14 -5.74 -4.99 -9.87
CA PRO A 14 -5.25 -4.12 -10.92
C PRO A 14 -3.80 -3.73 -10.64
N LYS A 15 -3.07 -3.39 -11.70
CA LYS A 15 -1.67 -2.96 -11.60
C LYS A 15 -1.52 -1.67 -10.78
N ASN A 16 -2.55 -0.83 -10.78
CA ASN A 16 -2.67 0.34 -9.94
C ASN A 16 -4.15 0.60 -9.63
N ASP A 17 -4.41 1.28 -8.53
CA ASP A 17 -5.73 1.85 -8.23
C ASP A 17 -5.55 3.05 -7.30
N THR A 18 -6.59 3.88 -7.28
CA THR A 18 -6.79 4.90 -6.26
C THR A 18 -8.08 4.57 -5.53
N ILE A 19 -7.94 4.36 -4.22
CA ILE A 19 -9.02 4.10 -3.30
C ILE A 19 -9.21 5.38 -2.46
N VAL A 20 -10.42 5.93 -2.49
CA VAL A 20 -10.79 7.08 -1.66
C VAL A 20 -11.70 6.60 -0.54
N LEU A 21 -11.41 7.05 0.67
CA LEU A 21 -12.15 6.72 1.88
C LEU A 21 -12.93 7.93 2.36
N TYR A 22 -14.17 7.67 2.75
CA TYR A 22 -15.16 8.67 3.12
C TYR A 22 -15.57 8.47 4.58
N ASN A 23 -15.72 9.58 5.32
CA ASN A 23 -16.35 9.56 6.63
C ASN A 23 -17.87 9.38 6.53
N GLU A 24 -18.55 9.30 7.67
CA GLU A 24 -20.01 9.22 7.76
C GLU A 24 -20.71 10.43 7.11
N SER A 25 -20.05 11.59 7.09
CA SER A 25 -20.51 12.82 6.44
C SER A 25 -20.24 12.87 4.93
N GLU A 26 -19.71 11.78 4.33
CA GLU A 26 -19.31 11.66 2.92
C GLU A 26 -18.18 12.62 2.48
N GLU A 27 -17.39 13.13 3.42
CA GLU A 27 -16.19 13.91 3.12
C GLU A 27 -15.01 12.98 2.83
N ASN A 28 -14.20 13.33 1.83
CA ASN A 28 -12.97 12.61 1.52
C ASN A 28 -11.96 12.90 2.62
N ASN A 29 -11.53 11.88 3.36
CA ASN A 29 -10.54 12.09 4.43
C ASN A 29 -9.20 11.46 4.07
N ILE A 30 -9.21 10.36 3.31
CA ILE A 30 -8.00 9.62 2.97
C ILE A 30 -8.06 9.15 1.52
N GLN A 31 -6.98 9.38 0.79
CA GLN A 31 -6.75 8.81 -0.53
C GLN A 31 -5.56 7.86 -0.49
N ILE A 32 -5.79 6.62 -0.90
CA ILE A 32 -4.80 5.55 -0.97
C ILE A 32 -4.53 5.26 -2.44
N THR A 33 -3.28 5.34 -2.88
CA THR A 33 -2.90 4.98 -4.26
C THR A 33 -1.82 3.92 -4.21
N TYR A 34 -1.97 2.86 -5.00
CA TYR A 34 -0.91 1.86 -5.14
C TYR A 34 -0.53 1.62 -6.59
N GLN A 35 0.70 1.14 -6.78
CA GLN A 35 1.22 0.76 -8.08
C GLN A 35 2.18 -0.43 -7.95
N CYS A 36 1.95 -1.43 -8.78
CA CYS A 36 2.83 -2.57 -8.98
C CYS A 36 3.72 -2.34 -10.20
N PHE A 37 4.99 -2.76 -10.12
CA PHE A 37 5.98 -2.61 -11.19
C PHE A 37 6.55 -3.96 -11.60
N ASP A 38 6.65 -4.17 -12.91
CA ASP A 38 7.30 -5.35 -13.49
C ASP A 38 8.68 -4.98 -14.09
N LYS A 39 9.54 -5.99 -14.30
CA LYS A 39 10.97 -5.86 -14.65
C LYS A 39 11.35 -4.81 -15.69
N ARG A 40 10.56 -4.69 -16.76
CA ARG A 40 10.86 -3.79 -17.87
C ARG A 40 10.63 -2.32 -17.53
N GLU A 41 9.70 -2.03 -16.63
CA GLU A 41 9.38 -0.66 -16.21
C GLU A 41 10.39 -0.17 -15.18
N TRP A 42 10.86 -1.09 -14.35
CA TRP A 42 11.74 -0.76 -13.23
C TRP A 42 13.22 -0.59 -13.62
N GLY A 43 13.70 -1.36 -14.61
CA GLY A 43 15.10 -1.30 -15.07
C GLY A 43 15.58 0.08 -15.53
N ASN A 44 14.67 0.98 -15.90
CA ASN A 44 14.97 2.35 -16.33
C ASN A 44 14.91 3.39 -15.19
N LEU A 45 14.32 3.05 -14.05
CA LEU A 45 13.97 4.05 -13.02
C LEU A 45 15.08 4.32 -12.02
N GLY A 46 16.09 3.44 -11.92
CA GLY A 46 17.32 3.70 -11.17
C GLY A 46 17.10 4.22 -9.75
N SER A 47 17.07 3.29 -8.80
CA SER A 47 17.16 3.51 -7.34
C SER A 47 15.93 4.16 -6.65
N GLY A 48 16.01 4.34 -5.33
CA GLY A 48 14.93 4.16 -4.34
C GLY A 48 13.69 5.07 -4.44
N LEU A 49 12.83 4.97 -3.42
CA LEU A 49 11.57 5.69 -3.29
C LEU A 49 11.70 7.19 -3.51
N ARG A 50 12.81 7.79 -3.07
CA ARG A 50 13.11 9.21 -3.30
C ARG A 50 13.14 9.55 -4.80
N GLU A 51 13.80 8.74 -5.62
CA GLU A 51 13.89 8.96 -7.07
C GLU A 51 12.55 8.68 -7.75
N ILE A 52 11.80 7.67 -7.28
CA ILE A 52 10.43 7.43 -7.75
C ILE A 52 9.55 8.65 -7.52
N ILE A 53 9.55 9.18 -6.29
CA ILE A 53 8.77 10.36 -5.92
C ILE A 53 9.23 11.58 -6.74
N TYR A 54 10.50 11.95 -6.70
CA TYR A 54 10.91 13.22 -7.29
C TYR A 54 11.03 13.20 -8.82
N SER A 55 11.26 12.03 -9.42
CA SER A 55 11.51 11.92 -10.86
C SER A 55 10.30 11.39 -11.65
N ASN A 56 9.39 10.63 -11.02
CA ASN A 56 8.35 9.89 -11.73
C ASN A 56 6.93 10.07 -11.19
N GLN A 57 6.77 10.52 -9.95
CA GLN A 57 5.47 10.57 -9.26
C GLN A 57 5.26 11.92 -8.59
N TYR A 58 4.42 12.78 -9.17
CA TYR A 58 4.14 14.09 -8.58
C TYR A 58 3.66 13.98 -7.13
N VAL A 59 4.36 14.69 -6.22
CA VAL A 59 3.94 14.96 -4.85
C VAL A 59 3.62 16.45 -4.77
N PRO A 60 2.34 16.83 -4.60
CA PRO A 60 1.96 18.22 -4.54
C PRO A 60 2.45 18.90 -3.26
N LYS A 61 2.49 20.24 -3.25
CA LYS A 61 3.02 21.04 -2.13
C LYS A 61 2.18 20.96 -0.86
N ASP A 62 0.93 20.58 -0.99
CA ASP A 62 -0.05 20.38 0.09
C ASP A 62 -0.16 18.90 0.49
N TYR A 63 0.66 18.00 -0.09
CA TYR A 63 0.63 16.60 0.28
C TYR A 63 1.01 16.42 1.75
N THR A 64 0.14 15.75 2.49
CA THR A 64 0.38 15.25 3.84
C THR A 64 0.04 13.76 3.89
N GLY A 65 0.96 12.95 4.39
CA GLY A 65 0.80 11.52 4.57
C GLY A 65 2.05 10.72 4.23
N ASP A 66 1.90 9.41 4.04
CA ASP A 66 3.01 8.47 3.99
C ASP A 66 3.17 7.81 2.62
N ILE A 67 4.40 7.43 2.30
CA ILE A 67 4.71 6.65 1.11
C ILE A 67 5.58 5.45 1.48
N PHE A 68 5.14 4.27 1.05
CA PHE A 68 5.83 3.00 1.25
C PHE A 68 6.27 2.42 -0.08
N PHE A 69 7.45 1.82 -0.09
CA PHE A 69 8.00 1.16 -1.25
C PHE A 69 8.69 -0.14 -0.86
N ILE A 70 8.32 -1.22 -1.54
CA ILE A 70 8.92 -2.54 -1.39
C ILE A 70 9.48 -2.93 -2.75
N LYS A 71 10.72 -3.42 -2.78
CA LYS A 71 11.37 -3.86 -4.01
C LYS A 71 12.20 -5.11 -3.79
N SER A 72 12.02 -6.09 -4.67
CA SER A 72 12.81 -7.30 -4.72
C SER A 72 13.94 -7.21 -5.75
N PHE A 73 15.13 -7.68 -5.36
CA PHE A 73 16.31 -7.80 -6.20
C PHE A 73 16.60 -9.29 -6.40
N VAL A 74 15.96 -9.89 -7.40
CA VAL A 74 16.03 -11.34 -7.65
C VAL A 74 17.47 -11.84 -7.81
N CYS A 75 18.35 -11.07 -8.46
CA CYS A 75 19.75 -11.47 -8.68
C CYS A 75 20.61 -11.46 -7.41
N ASN A 76 20.25 -10.67 -6.41
CA ASN A 76 20.99 -10.54 -5.16
C ASN A 76 20.30 -11.27 -4.00
N GLU A 77 19.13 -11.87 -4.23
CA GLU A 77 18.27 -12.45 -3.19
C GLU A 77 17.99 -11.46 -2.05
N GLU A 78 17.82 -10.18 -2.39
CA GLU A 78 17.61 -9.08 -1.44
C GLU A 78 16.26 -8.40 -1.67
N ILE A 79 15.63 -7.96 -0.58
CA ILE A 79 14.42 -7.12 -0.63
C ILE A 79 14.72 -5.83 0.11
N SER A 80 14.44 -4.68 -0.51
CA SER A 80 14.47 -3.39 0.16
C SER A 80 13.07 -2.93 0.54
N TYR A 81 12.99 -2.25 1.67
CA TYR A 81 11.81 -1.57 2.15
C TYR A 81 12.15 -0.13 2.52
N GLU A 82 11.34 0.79 2.00
CA GLU A 82 11.45 2.22 2.18
C GLU A 82 10.11 2.77 2.65
N ALA A 83 10.15 3.65 3.65
CA ALA A 83 8.96 4.37 4.13
C ALA A 83 9.32 5.84 4.33
N THR A 84 8.42 6.75 3.93
CA THR A 84 8.63 8.20 3.98
C THR A 84 7.39 8.88 4.52
N ASP A 85 7.56 9.69 5.55
CA ASP A 85 6.55 10.63 6.03
C ASP A 85 6.74 11.97 5.29
N ILE A 86 5.66 12.51 4.73
CA ILE A 86 5.64 13.76 3.98
C ILE A 86 4.60 14.69 4.58
N LYS A 87 5.01 15.93 4.85
CA LYS A 87 4.11 17.00 5.30
C LYS A 87 4.41 18.29 4.55
N ASP A 88 3.35 18.93 4.05
CA ASP A 88 3.43 20.12 3.19
C ASP A 88 4.37 19.88 1.99
N GLY A 89 4.24 18.71 1.35
CA GLY A 89 5.04 18.29 0.20
C GLY A 89 6.54 18.10 0.48
N LYS A 90 6.95 18.09 1.75
CA LYS A 90 8.35 17.92 2.18
C LYS A 90 8.52 16.64 2.99
N ILE A 91 9.56 15.89 2.67
CA ILE A 91 9.97 14.71 3.45
C ILE A 91 10.34 15.15 4.87
N LYS A 92 9.69 14.54 5.86
CA LYS A 92 9.95 14.74 7.29
C LYS A 92 10.77 13.61 7.88
N GLU A 93 10.40 12.37 7.55
CA GLU A 93 11.12 11.17 7.97
C GLU A 93 11.34 10.24 6.77
N TYR A 94 12.46 9.54 6.77
CA TYR A 94 12.78 8.52 5.78
C TYR A 94 13.41 7.31 6.47
N LYS A 95 12.84 6.13 6.24
CA LYS A 95 13.30 4.84 6.75
C LYS A 95 13.71 3.95 5.58
N PHE A 96 14.88 3.33 5.68
CA PHE A 96 15.40 2.38 4.70
C PHE A 96 15.92 1.12 5.38
N GLN A 97 15.46 -0.04 4.92
CA GLN A 97 15.88 -1.34 5.40
C GLN A 97 16.11 -2.31 4.24
N ARG A 98 17.07 -3.22 4.40
CA ARG A 98 17.35 -4.32 3.48
C ARG A 98 17.23 -5.64 4.22
N TYR A 99 16.72 -6.64 3.51
CA TYR A 99 16.46 -7.98 4.00
C TYR A 99 16.95 -9.01 3.00
N SER A 100 17.37 -10.18 3.48
CA SER A 100 17.51 -11.37 2.63
C SER A 100 16.13 -11.89 2.22
N PHE A 101 16.04 -12.57 1.07
CA PHE A 101 14.85 -13.34 0.67
C PHE A 101 14.42 -14.35 1.73
N ASN A 102 15.37 -14.91 2.49
CA ASN A 102 15.08 -15.85 3.58
C ASN A 102 14.37 -15.17 4.75
N GLU A 103 14.44 -13.84 4.87
CA GLU A 103 13.77 -13.03 5.88
C GLU A 103 12.47 -12.42 5.37
N LYS A 104 11.99 -12.82 4.18
CA LYS A 104 10.79 -12.27 3.55
C LYS A 104 9.62 -12.17 4.51
N ASN A 105 9.31 -13.22 5.27
CA ASN A 105 8.17 -13.20 6.20
C ASN A 105 8.32 -12.15 7.30
N ASN A 106 9.54 -11.88 7.78
CA ASN A 106 9.79 -10.84 8.78
C ASN A 106 9.58 -9.44 8.19
N LEU A 107 10.03 -9.22 6.96
CA LEU A 107 9.77 -7.97 6.23
C LEU A 107 8.27 -7.75 6.03
N LEU A 108 7.54 -8.78 5.59
CA LEU A 108 6.09 -8.73 5.43
C LEU A 108 5.36 -8.50 6.77
N GLY A 109 5.93 -9.06 7.84
CA GLY A 109 5.65 -8.77 9.23
C GLY A 109 5.62 -7.26 9.50
N LYS A 110 6.75 -6.62 9.19
CA LYS A 110 7.03 -5.23 9.49
C LYS A 110 6.29 -4.24 8.59
N ALA A 111 6.35 -4.41 7.27
CA ALA A 111 5.70 -3.51 6.32
C ALA A 111 4.20 -3.39 6.60
N TYR A 112 3.55 -4.50 6.93
CA TYR A 112 2.15 -4.50 7.34
C TYR A 112 1.92 -3.77 8.66
N SER A 113 2.77 -3.97 9.66
CA SER A 113 2.64 -3.28 10.96
C SER A 113 2.78 -1.77 10.79
N ASP A 114 3.78 -1.33 10.01
CA ASP A 114 3.98 0.09 9.70
C ASP A 114 2.76 0.67 8.95
N MET A 115 2.27 -0.02 7.90
CA MET A 115 1.05 0.39 7.18
C MET A 115 -0.18 0.42 8.09
N SER A 116 -0.33 -0.55 8.99
CA SER A 116 -1.47 -0.63 9.92
C SER A 116 -1.45 0.49 10.95
N ASN A 117 -0.27 0.81 11.49
CA ASN A 117 -0.11 1.90 12.45
C ASN A 117 -0.43 3.25 11.81
N ILE A 118 0.09 3.51 10.61
CA ILE A 118 -0.18 4.75 9.86
C ILE A 118 -1.65 4.86 9.49
N LEU A 119 -2.25 3.77 9.02
CA LEU A 119 -3.68 3.71 8.81
C LEU A 119 -4.41 4.09 10.10
N LEU A 120 -4.10 3.43 11.22
CA LEU A 120 -4.78 3.67 12.49
C LEU A 120 -4.61 5.10 13.02
N GLU A 121 -3.41 5.67 12.95
CA GLU A 121 -3.14 7.04 13.38
C GLU A 121 -3.99 8.03 12.58
N ASN A 122 -4.04 7.84 11.26
CA ASN A 122 -4.86 8.66 10.36
C ASN A 122 -6.37 8.39 10.52
N TYR A 123 -6.76 7.16 10.85
CA TYR A 123 -8.16 6.81 11.15
C TYR A 123 -8.64 7.44 12.46
N LYS A 124 -7.80 7.42 13.50
CA LYS A 124 -8.11 8.01 14.81
C LYS A 124 -8.18 9.53 14.72
N SER A 125 -7.31 10.17 13.95
CA SER A 125 -7.32 11.63 13.79
C SER A 125 -8.54 12.13 13.00
N ALA A 126 -9.04 11.35 12.04
CA ALA A 126 -10.21 11.68 11.22
C ALA A 126 -11.57 11.30 11.85
N ASN A 127 -11.60 10.84 13.11
CA ASN A 127 -12.82 10.49 13.85
C ASN A 127 -13.72 9.46 13.11
N LEU A 128 -13.11 8.57 12.33
CA LEU A 128 -13.81 7.60 11.49
C LEU A 128 -14.36 6.46 12.38
N HIS A 129 -15.69 6.38 12.49
CA HIS A 129 -16.41 5.31 13.19
C HIS A 129 -16.56 4.05 12.32
N ARG A 130 -17.18 2.99 12.88
CA ARG A 130 -17.48 1.73 12.15
C ARG A 130 -18.35 2.01 10.91
N GLU A 131 -18.16 1.24 9.83
CA GLU A 131 -18.75 1.41 8.49
C GLU A 131 -18.27 2.62 7.68
N MET A 132 -17.05 2.54 7.12
CA MET A 132 -16.58 3.53 6.16
C MET A 132 -17.02 3.19 4.74
N ARG A 133 -17.26 4.22 3.94
CA ARG A 133 -17.47 4.03 2.51
C ARG A 133 -16.16 4.19 1.78
N TYR A 134 -15.97 3.40 0.72
CA TYR A 134 -14.83 3.54 -0.16
C TYR A 134 -15.25 3.62 -1.62
N LYS A 135 -14.40 4.23 -2.42
CA LYS A 135 -14.52 4.24 -3.88
C LYS A 135 -13.21 3.84 -4.53
N SER A 136 -13.24 2.75 -5.29
CA SER A 136 -12.15 2.36 -6.19
C SER A 136 -12.36 3.03 -7.55
N LEU A 137 -11.36 3.81 -7.98
CA LEU A 137 -11.41 4.49 -9.28
C LEU A 137 -11.23 3.48 -10.43
N TYR A 138 -10.43 2.43 -10.24
CA TYR A 138 -10.25 1.35 -11.22
C TYR A 138 -11.56 0.60 -11.47
N ASN A 139 -12.24 0.15 -10.41
CA ASN A 139 -13.49 -0.61 -10.55
C ASN A 139 -14.70 0.28 -10.88
N LYS A 140 -14.51 1.60 -11.02
CA LYS A 140 -15.57 2.61 -11.25
C LYS A 140 -16.79 2.40 -10.34
N ARG A 141 -16.55 1.97 -9.09
CA ARG A 141 -17.64 1.68 -8.14
C ARG A 141 -18.32 2.98 -7.74
N ARG A 142 -19.62 2.91 -7.42
CA ARG A 142 -20.36 4.05 -6.85
C ARG A 142 -19.85 4.31 -5.43
N PHE A 143 -20.05 3.36 -4.52
CA PHE A 143 -19.45 3.26 -3.19
C PHE A 143 -19.55 1.81 -2.72
N GLY A 144 -18.50 1.28 -2.09
CA GLY A 144 -18.54 0.04 -1.32
C GLY A 144 -18.33 0.32 0.17
N LYS A 145 -18.39 -0.72 1.01
CA LYS A 145 -18.15 -0.64 2.46
C LYS A 145 -16.80 -1.23 2.82
N ILE A 146 -16.11 -0.59 3.77
CA ILE A 146 -14.90 -1.11 4.41
C ILE A 146 -15.09 -1.07 5.92
N ASP A 147 -14.84 -2.21 6.56
CA ASP A 147 -14.67 -2.30 8.01
C ASP A 147 -13.25 -2.73 8.34
N LEU A 148 -12.69 -2.04 9.33
CA LEU A 148 -11.36 -2.30 9.87
C LEU A 148 -11.48 -2.70 11.32
N PHE A 149 -10.84 -3.82 11.66
CA PHE A 149 -10.78 -4.30 13.03
C PHE A 149 -9.33 -4.30 13.48
N PHE A 150 -9.08 -3.71 14.65
CA PHE A 150 -7.76 -3.67 15.26
C PHE A 150 -7.77 -4.48 16.55
N ASN A 151 -6.67 -5.17 16.85
CA ASN A 151 -6.49 -5.82 18.14
C ASN A 151 -6.14 -4.78 19.23
N ASN A 152 -6.00 -5.26 20.47
CA ASN A 152 -5.59 -4.42 21.61
C ASN A 152 -4.18 -3.82 21.46
N ASN A 153 -3.35 -4.38 20.58
CA ASN A 153 -2.02 -3.85 20.25
C ASN A 153 -2.06 -2.87 19.09
N ASN A 154 -3.25 -2.44 18.64
CA ASN A 154 -3.45 -1.55 17.50
C ASN A 154 -3.05 -2.14 16.13
N ASP A 155 -2.79 -3.45 16.04
CA ASP A 155 -2.56 -4.09 14.74
C ASP A 155 -3.89 -4.32 14.04
N LEU A 156 -3.95 -4.05 12.73
CA LEU A 156 -5.08 -4.44 11.89
C LEU A 156 -5.19 -5.97 11.90
N THR A 157 -6.31 -6.50 12.37
CA THR A 157 -6.59 -7.94 12.35
C THR A 157 -7.36 -8.33 11.11
N ASN A 158 -8.46 -7.61 10.84
CA ASN A 158 -9.38 -7.93 9.75
C ASN A 158 -9.67 -6.68 8.92
N LEU A 159 -9.69 -6.88 7.60
CA LEU A 159 -10.18 -5.94 6.61
C LEU A 159 -11.37 -6.61 5.94
N ILE A 160 -12.57 -6.06 6.13
CA ILE A 160 -13.78 -6.53 5.43
C ILE A 160 -14.10 -5.49 4.35
N ILE A 161 -14.18 -5.93 3.10
CA ILE A 161 -14.57 -5.09 1.96
C ILE A 161 -15.83 -5.68 1.34
N ASP A 162 -16.93 -4.93 1.36
CA ASP A 162 -18.24 -5.39 0.87
C ASP A 162 -18.57 -6.81 1.37
N ASP A 163 -18.51 -6.99 2.69
CA ASP A 163 -18.75 -8.26 3.39
C ASP A 163 -17.74 -9.39 3.10
N ASN A 164 -16.68 -9.12 2.32
CA ASN A 164 -15.60 -10.08 2.05
C ASN A 164 -14.41 -9.82 2.96
N GLU A 165 -14.08 -10.80 3.79
CA GLU A 165 -12.90 -10.76 4.64
C GLU A 165 -11.63 -11.01 3.81
N LEU A 166 -10.70 -10.06 3.87
CA LEU A 166 -9.38 -10.17 3.25
C LEU A 166 -8.34 -10.52 4.29
N LEU A 167 -7.72 -11.70 4.11
CA LEU A 167 -6.60 -12.12 4.93
C LEU A 167 -5.31 -11.40 4.52
N ARG A 168 -4.62 -10.83 5.51
CA ARG A 168 -3.32 -10.15 5.40
C ARG A 168 -2.33 -10.88 4.48
N GLU A 169 -2.16 -12.18 4.69
CA GLU A 169 -1.18 -12.98 3.94
C GLU A 169 -1.46 -12.97 2.43
N GLY A 170 -2.73 -12.94 2.04
CA GLY A 170 -3.14 -12.89 0.63
C GLY A 170 -2.78 -11.57 -0.04
N LEU A 171 -3.09 -10.45 0.62
CA LEU A 171 -2.77 -9.10 0.13
C LEU A 171 -1.26 -8.95 -0.09
N VAL A 172 -0.48 -9.36 0.91
CA VAL A 172 0.97 -9.22 0.89
C VAL A 172 1.61 -10.17 -0.12
N LYS A 173 1.10 -11.40 -0.24
CA LYS A 173 1.56 -12.34 -1.27
C LYS A 173 1.35 -11.78 -2.68
N ASN A 174 0.22 -11.11 -2.93
CA ASN A 174 -0.04 -10.44 -4.20
C ASN A 174 0.95 -9.30 -4.47
N ILE A 175 1.23 -8.47 -3.46
CA ILE A 175 2.27 -7.42 -3.55
C ILE A 175 3.63 -8.00 -3.94
N MET A 176 4.02 -9.11 -3.31
CA MET A 176 5.32 -9.76 -3.55
C MET A 176 5.42 -10.54 -4.87
N ASN A 177 4.34 -10.68 -5.64
CA ASN A 177 4.40 -11.25 -6.98
C ASN A 177 4.94 -10.25 -8.03
N HIS A 178 5.06 -8.98 -7.65
CA HIS A 178 5.64 -7.94 -8.48
C HIS A 178 7.09 -7.65 -8.06
N GLU A 179 7.91 -7.15 -8.97
CA GLU A 179 9.30 -6.84 -8.65
C GLU A 179 9.41 -5.66 -7.69
N ALA A 180 8.51 -4.67 -7.84
CA ALA A 180 8.36 -3.60 -6.88
C ALA A 180 6.89 -3.20 -6.68
N PHE A 181 6.63 -2.60 -5.53
CA PHE A 181 5.31 -2.11 -5.11
C PHE A 181 5.45 -0.77 -4.40
N LEU A 182 4.65 0.20 -4.81
CA LEU A 182 4.54 1.52 -4.22
C LEU A 182 3.12 1.70 -3.65
N LEU A 183 3.03 2.27 -2.47
CA LEU A 183 1.78 2.61 -1.80
C LEU A 183 1.88 4.02 -1.23
N LYS A 184 0.91 4.86 -1.54
CA LYS A 184 0.81 6.24 -1.07
C LYS A 184 -0.46 6.39 -0.26
N PHE A 185 -0.35 6.97 0.92
CA PHE A 185 -1.44 7.43 1.77
C PHE A 185 -1.41 8.94 1.83
N GLN A 186 -2.50 9.57 1.42
CA GLN A 186 -2.67 11.02 1.48
C GLN A 186 -3.86 11.33 2.38
N ILE A 187 -3.64 12.22 3.35
CA ILE A 187 -4.69 12.88 4.12
C ILE A 187 -5.21 14.04 3.26
N ILE A 188 -6.52 14.11 3.11
CA ILE A 188 -7.19 15.18 2.39
C ILE A 188 -7.90 16.03 3.46
N ASP A 189 -7.37 17.22 3.69
CA ASP A 189 -7.96 18.26 4.54
C ASP A 189 -8.82 19.24 3.72
#